data_AF-A0A8D8Y404-F1
#
_entry.id   AF-A0A8D8Y404-F1
#
_cell.length_a   1.000
_cell.length_b   1.000
_cell.length_c   1.000
_cell.angle_alpha   90.00
_cell.angle_beta   90.00
_cell.angle_gamma   90.00
#
_symmetry.space_group_name_H-M   'P 1'
#
loop_
_entity.id
_entity.type
_entity.pdbx_description
1 polymer ?
#
loop_
_entity_poly.entity_id
_entity_poly.type
_entity_poly.pdbx_seq_one_letter_code
_entity_poly.pdbx_strand_id
1 'polypeptide(L)'
;MIEALSLAKNSSECLEFLILLHDVNRVYEAALRAYDLDLALQIAGKSQKDPKEYVPYLNQLRSLPTHRMKADIDKQYGDYLSAVRHLASNGTTNETAQVEEECMELIRKHKLWAQTMNVFPRESASYSSMVKEYGFHLELKGRSEEAAVMYERAGSAEEGIRCWVKTGAWRGALRLAKQMNYGTVRAHRVTHQYHR
;
A
#
# COMPACT_ATOMS: atom_id res chain seq x y z
N MET A 1 -23.10 5.55 2.04
CA MET A 1 -22.87 6.92 2.56
C MET A 1 -22.27 7.83 1.49
N ILE A 2 -21.10 7.50 0.90
CA ILE A 2 -20.46 8.36 -0.11
C ILE A 2 -21.37 8.64 -1.32
N GLU A 3 -22.10 7.63 -1.81
CA GLU A 3 -23.10 7.80 -2.88
C GLU A 3 -24.28 8.69 -2.46
N ALA A 4 -24.76 8.55 -1.22
CA ALA A 4 -25.82 9.42 -0.71
C ALA A 4 -25.35 10.88 -0.63
N LEU A 5 -24.09 11.12 -0.23
CA LEU A 5 -23.48 12.44 -0.24
C LEU A 5 -23.33 13.01 -1.64
N SER A 6 -22.95 12.20 -2.64
CA SER A 6 -22.79 12.70 -4.01
C SER A 6 -24.13 13.16 -4.63
N LEU A 7 -25.25 12.52 -4.25
CA LEU A 7 -26.60 12.95 -4.61
C LEU A 7 -27.05 14.20 -3.85
N ALA A 8 -26.69 14.30 -2.57
CA ALA A 8 -27.14 15.39 -1.70
C ALA A 8 -26.29 16.67 -1.81
N LYS A 9 -25.04 16.60 -2.31
CA LYS A 9 -24.07 17.72 -2.24
C LYS A 9 -24.54 19.06 -2.81
N ASN A 10 -25.51 19.04 -3.73
CA ASN A 10 -26.06 20.25 -4.37
C ASN A 10 -27.37 20.74 -3.72
N SER A 11 -27.85 20.10 -2.66
CA SER A 11 -29.10 20.44 -1.97
C SER A 11 -28.88 20.49 -0.46
N SER A 12 -29.01 21.69 0.12
CA SER A 12 -28.89 21.91 1.56
C SER A 12 -29.92 21.11 2.35
N GLU A 13 -31.14 20.97 1.82
CA GLU A 13 -32.23 20.22 2.43
C GLU A 13 -31.92 18.72 2.45
N CYS A 14 -31.38 18.16 1.35
CA CYS A 14 -30.98 16.76 1.32
C CYS A 14 -29.84 16.47 2.29
N LEU A 15 -28.88 17.38 2.43
CA LEU A 15 -27.80 17.24 3.41
C LEU A 15 -28.31 17.31 4.85
N GLU A 16 -29.26 18.19 5.14
CA GLU A 16 -29.91 18.25 6.47
C GLU A 16 -30.66 16.97 6.79
N PHE A 17 -31.39 16.43 5.81
CA PHE A 17 -32.07 15.15 5.97
C PHE A 17 -31.09 14.00 6.23
N LEU A 18 -29.96 13.95 5.52
CA LEU A 18 -28.91 12.95 5.77
C LEU A 18 -28.29 13.07 7.16
N ILE A 19 -28.03 14.30 7.62
CA ILE A 19 -27.49 14.57 8.97
C ILE A 19 -28.52 14.22 10.06
N LEU A 20 -29.82 14.37 9.78
CA LEU A 20 -30.87 13.96 10.72
C LEU A 20 -30.96 12.43 10.85
N LEU A 21 -30.79 11.70 9.74
CA LEU A 21 -30.92 10.23 9.71
C LEU A 21 -29.68 9.48 10.20
N HIS A 22 -28.52 10.13 10.24
CA HIS A 22 -27.24 9.49 10.50
C HIS A 22 -26.40 10.29 11.50
N ASP A 23 -25.50 9.60 12.21
CA ASP A 23 -24.52 10.28 13.05
C ASP A 23 -23.72 11.29 12.20
N VAL A 24 -23.79 12.57 12.57
CA VAL A 24 -23.12 13.67 11.87
C VAL A 24 -21.61 13.44 11.73
N ASN A 25 -20.97 12.75 12.69
CA ASN A 25 -19.56 12.40 12.61
C ASN A 25 -19.28 11.43 11.46
N ARG A 26 -20.19 10.47 11.22
CA ARG A 26 -20.09 9.52 10.10
C ARG A 26 -20.33 10.19 8.76
N VAL A 27 -21.25 11.15 8.70
CA VAL A 27 -21.51 11.95 7.49
C VAL A 27 -20.30 12.83 7.17
N TYR A 28 -19.70 13.46 8.20
CA TYR A 28 -18.47 14.24 8.09
C TYR A 28 -17.27 13.40 7.62
N GLU A 29 -17.05 12.23 8.26
CA GLU A 29 -16.01 11.28 7.84
C GLU A 29 -16.21 10.86 6.38
N ALA A 30 -17.45 10.57 5.97
CA ALA A 30 -17.73 10.16 4.59
C ALA A 30 -17.42 11.27 3.58
N ALA A 31 -17.63 12.54 3.92
CA ALA A 31 -17.23 13.67 3.07
C ALA A 31 -15.70 13.79 2.96
N LEU A 32 -14.98 13.62 4.08
CA LEU A 32 -13.52 13.58 4.08
C LEU A 32 -12.98 12.43 3.22
N ARG A 33 -13.52 11.22 3.37
CA ARG A 33 -13.15 10.04 2.56
C ARG A 33 -13.54 10.17 1.08
N ALA A 34 -14.46 11.08 0.75
CA ALA A 34 -14.77 11.47 -0.63
C ALA A 34 -13.81 12.56 -1.16
N TYR A 35 -12.87 13.03 -0.32
CA TYR A 35 -11.92 14.11 -0.58
C TYR A 35 -12.58 15.46 -0.87
N ASP A 36 -13.82 15.66 -0.43
CA ASP A 36 -14.58 16.90 -0.62
C ASP A 36 -14.51 17.74 0.67
N LEU A 37 -13.48 18.59 0.75
CA LEU A 37 -13.23 19.42 1.93
C LEU A 37 -14.26 20.55 2.11
N ASP A 38 -14.92 20.97 1.04
CA ASP A 38 -15.97 21.99 1.11
C ASP A 38 -17.25 21.37 1.69
N LEU A 39 -17.63 20.18 1.22
CA LEU A 39 -18.74 19.42 1.79
C LEU A 39 -18.47 19.05 3.25
N ALA A 40 -17.25 18.60 3.57
CA ALA A 40 -16.85 18.32 4.96
C ALA A 40 -16.98 19.57 5.84
N LEU A 41 -16.59 20.75 5.35
CA LEU A 41 -16.75 22.02 6.07
C LEU A 41 -18.23 22.35 6.32
N GLN A 42 -19.09 22.18 5.32
CA GLN A 42 -20.53 22.42 5.44
C GLN A 42 -21.17 21.49 6.48
N ILE A 43 -20.85 20.19 6.45
CA ILE A 43 -21.38 19.21 7.40
C ILE A 43 -20.86 19.50 8.81
N ALA A 44 -19.58 19.85 8.97
CA ALA A 44 -19.01 20.23 10.26
C ALA A 44 -19.70 21.46 10.86
N GLY A 45 -20.01 22.47 10.05
CA GLY A 45 -20.75 23.66 10.50
C GLY A 45 -22.19 23.38 10.96
N LYS A 46 -22.78 22.27 10.52
CA LYS A 46 -24.10 21.78 10.98
C LYS A 46 -24.00 20.77 12.13
N SER A 47 -22.78 20.50 12.62
CA SER A 47 -22.51 19.55 13.70
C SER A 47 -22.23 20.25 15.03
N GLN A 48 -22.12 19.47 16.11
CA GLN A 48 -21.67 19.99 17.42
C GLN A 48 -20.14 20.03 17.56
N LYS A 49 -19.36 19.88 16.48
CA LYS A 49 -17.89 19.98 16.52
C LYS A 49 -17.44 21.41 16.77
N ASP A 50 -16.34 21.57 17.51
CA ASP A 50 -15.75 22.90 17.74
C ASP A 50 -15.10 23.44 16.45
N PRO A 51 -15.52 24.62 15.95
CA PRO A 51 -14.86 25.30 14.82
C PRO A 51 -13.36 25.49 14.98
N LYS A 52 -12.87 25.62 16.21
CA LYS A 52 -11.44 25.73 16.51
C LYS A 52 -10.66 24.44 16.22
N GLU A 53 -11.34 23.30 16.12
CA GLU A 53 -10.71 22.02 15.77
C GLU A 53 -10.81 21.74 14.27
N TYR A 54 -12.03 21.78 13.70
CA TYR A 54 -12.22 21.33 12.31
C TYR A 54 -11.76 22.35 11.27
N VAL A 55 -11.83 23.66 11.53
CA VAL A 55 -11.39 24.67 10.56
C VAL A 55 -9.88 24.63 10.34
N PRO A 56 -9.02 24.63 11.40
CA PRO A 56 -7.58 24.51 11.19
C PRO A 56 -7.18 23.20 10.53
N TYR A 57 -7.82 22.09 10.89
CA TYR A 57 -7.56 20.79 10.28
C TYR A 57 -7.88 20.79 8.78
N LEU A 58 -9.04 21.30 8.37
CA LEU A 58 -9.41 21.39 6.95
C LEU A 58 -8.49 22.35 6.18
N ASN A 59 -8.03 23.45 6.80
CA ASN A 59 -7.07 24.36 6.19
C ASN A 59 -5.69 23.72 6.03
N GLN A 60 -5.23 22.93 7.01
CA GLN A 60 -4.01 22.13 6.89
C GLN A 60 -4.11 21.18 5.69
N LEU A 61 -5.21 20.43 5.56
CA LEU A 61 -5.42 19.53 4.43
C LEU A 61 -5.40 20.28 3.07
N ARG A 62 -6.02 21.46 2.98
CA ARG A 62 -6.00 22.29 1.75
C ARG A 62 -4.61 22.78 1.36
N SER A 63 -3.72 22.96 2.34
CA SER A 63 -2.34 23.43 2.08
C SER A 63 -1.44 22.35 1.48
N LEU A 64 -1.85 21.08 1.56
CA LEU A 64 -1.07 19.94 1.07
C LEU A 64 -1.27 19.73 -0.43
N PRO A 65 -0.26 19.19 -1.13
CA PRO A 65 -0.46 18.63 -2.46
C PRO A 65 -1.59 17.58 -2.45
N THR A 66 -2.36 17.49 -3.54
CA THR A 66 -3.56 16.64 -3.60
C THR A 66 -3.31 15.18 -3.21
N HIS A 67 -2.19 14.59 -3.64
CA HIS A 67 -1.86 13.20 -3.29
C HIS A 67 -1.58 13.03 -1.80
N ARG A 68 -0.92 14.02 -1.18
CA ARG A 68 -0.59 14.02 0.24
C ARG A 68 -1.84 14.21 1.10
N MET A 69 -2.69 15.16 0.71
CA MET A 69 -4.00 15.37 1.34
C MET A 69 -4.82 14.07 1.37
N LYS A 70 -4.96 13.40 0.21
CA LYS A 70 -5.72 12.14 0.12
C LYS A 70 -5.09 11.04 0.97
N ALA A 71 -3.76 10.90 0.94
CA ALA A 71 -3.05 9.91 1.73
C ALA A 71 -3.19 10.15 3.24
N ASP A 72 -3.15 11.39 3.70
CA ASP A 72 -3.30 11.73 5.11
C ASP A 72 -4.73 11.45 5.61
N ILE A 73 -5.74 11.78 4.81
CA ILE A 73 -7.13 11.42 5.09
C ILE A 73 -7.29 9.89 5.17
N ASP A 74 -6.77 9.16 4.18
CA ASP A 74 -6.89 7.71 4.13
C ASP A 74 -6.19 7.03 5.32
N LYS A 75 -4.99 7.52 5.71
CA LYS A 75 -4.27 7.08 6.91
C LYS A 75 -5.09 7.30 8.18
N GLN A 76 -5.70 8.48 8.33
CA GLN A 76 -6.50 8.83 9.49
C GLN A 76 -7.70 7.89 9.68
N TYR A 77 -8.30 7.44 8.57
CA TYR A 77 -9.46 6.55 8.59
C TYR A 77 -9.13 5.08 8.25
N GLY A 78 -7.87 4.70 8.39
CA GLY A 78 -7.40 3.30 8.32
C GLY A 78 -7.35 2.67 6.93
N ASP A 79 -7.54 3.43 5.85
CA ASP A 79 -7.41 2.95 4.47
C ASP A 79 -5.97 3.05 3.96
N TYR A 80 -5.08 2.30 4.61
CA TYR A 80 -3.65 2.37 4.34
C TYR A 80 -3.26 1.95 2.91
N LEU A 81 -4.07 1.09 2.28
CA LEU A 81 -3.84 0.70 0.89
C LEU A 81 -4.09 1.87 -0.06
N SER A 82 -5.22 2.56 0.11
CA SER A 82 -5.52 3.75 -0.68
C SER A 82 -4.49 4.85 -0.43
N ALA A 83 -4.07 5.03 0.83
CA ALA A 83 -3.00 5.98 1.17
C ALA A 83 -1.70 5.71 0.40
N VAL A 84 -1.22 4.46 0.41
CA VAL A 84 -0.01 4.06 -0.34
C VAL A 84 -0.18 4.33 -1.85
N ARG A 85 -1.36 4.07 -2.41
CA ARG A 85 -1.63 4.31 -3.83
C ARG A 85 -1.59 5.81 -4.17
N HIS A 86 -2.18 6.67 -3.34
CA HIS A 86 -2.11 8.11 -3.57
C HIS A 86 -0.68 8.62 -3.49
N LEU A 87 0.08 8.21 -2.47
CA LEU A 87 1.48 8.58 -2.31
C LEU A 87 2.32 8.20 -3.53
N ALA A 88 2.19 6.97 -4.02
CA ALA A 88 2.98 6.50 -5.16
C ALA A 88 2.53 7.04 -6.53
N SER A 89 1.28 7.50 -6.66
CA SER A 89 0.72 7.92 -7.95
C SER A 89 1.38 9.15 -8.59
N ASN A 90 2.10 9.97 -7.80
CA ASN A 90 2.67 11.24 -8.27
C ASN A 90 4.18 11.36 -7.96
N GLY A 91 4.97 10.39 -8.41
CA GLY A 91 6.44 10.34 -8.25
C GLY A 91 7.25 11.41 -8.99
N THR A 92 6.68 12.60 -9.25
CA THR A 92 7.24 13.60 -10.18
C THR A 92 8.02 14.74 -9.54
N THR A 93 8.40 14.67 -8.27
CA THR A 93 9.16 15.75 -7.61
C THR A 93 10.22 15.20 -6.67
N ASN A 94 11.21 16.04 -6.35
CA ASN A 94 12.45 15.85 -5.59
C ASN A 94 12.37 15.07 -4.25
N GLU A 95 11.19 14.58 -3.87
CA GLU A 95 10.86 13.88 -2.62
C GLU A 95 10.64 12.37 -2.81
N THR A 96 10.87 11.83 -4.02
CA THR A 96 10.58 10.42 -4.38
C THR A 96 11.10 9.42 -3.34
N ALA A 97 12.34 9.58 -2.86
CA ALA A 97 12.93 8.66 -1.89
C ALA A 97 12.21 8.67 -0.53
N GLN A 98 11.78 9.84 -0.05
CA GLN A 98 11.06 9.96 1.22
C GLN A 98 9.65 9.33 1.12
N VAL A 99 8.97 9.58 -0.01
CA VAL A 99 7.65 9.02 -0.27
C VAL A 99 7.71 7.50 -0.41
N GLU A 100 8.73 6.97 -1.08
CA GLU A 100 8.95 5.53 -1.22
C GLU A 100 9.19 4.86 0.14
N GLU A 101 10.01 5.47 1.02
CA GLU A 101 10.21 4.92 2.37
C GLU A 101 8.93 4.97 3.21
N GLU A 102 8.16 6.07 3.17
CA GLU A 102 6.88 6.16 3.88
C GLU A 102 5.88 5.10 3.38
N CYS A 103 5.84 4.85 2.06
CA CYS A 103 5.03 3.77 1.50
C CYS A 103 5.48 2.41 2.03
N MET A 104 6.80 2.16 2.07
CA MET A 104 7.36 0.92 2.59
C MET A 104 7.06 0.71 4.07
N GLU A 105 7.14 1.74 4.89
CA GLU A 105 6.73 1.69 6.31
C GLU A 105 5.27 1.29 6.47
N LEU A 106 4.36 1.90 5.70
CA LEU A 106 2.93 1.56 5.72
C LEU A 106 2.68 0.12 5.27
N ILE A 107 3.36 -0.32 4.20
CA ILE A 107 3.25 -1.69 3.67
C ILE A 107 3.70 -2.71 4.73
N ARG A 108 4.84 -2.48 5.38
CA ARG A 108 5.38 -3.33 6.45
C ARG A 108 4.41 -3.41 7.63
N LYS A 109 4.00 -2.24 8.14
CA LYS A 109 3.16 -2.12 9.33
C LYS A 109 1.79 -2.79 9.15
N HIS A 110 1.16 -2.60 7.99
CA HIS A 110 -0.17 -3.10 7.70
C HIS A 110 -0.19 -4.38 6.85
N LYS A 111 0.97 -4.96 6.55
CA LYS A 111 1.16 -6.21 5.80
C LYS A 111 0.45 -6.20 4.43
N LEU A 112 0.55 -5.08 3.70
CA LEU A 112 -0.20 -4.83 2.45
C LEU A 112 0.45 -5.41 1.18
N TRP A 113 1.50 -6.21 1.33
CA TRP A 113 2.40 -6.70 0.28
C TRP A 113 1.74 -7.04 -1.06
N ALA A 114 0.78 -7.96 -1.07
CA ALA A 114 0.15 -8.43 -2.30
C ALA A 114 -0.66 -7.33 -3.01
N GLN A 115 -1.25 -6.42 -2.24
CA GLN A 115 -2.12 -5.35 -2.73
C GLN A 115 -1.31 -4.16 -3.28
N THR A 116 -0.02 -4.07 -2.92
CA THR A 116 0.89 -3.00 -3.31
C THR A 116 1.92 -3.42 -4.36
N MET A 117 1.79 -4.62 -4.94
CA MET A 117 2.71 -5.13 -5.98
C MET A 117 2.81 -4.26 -7.23
N ASN A 118 1.83 -3.40 -7.51
CA ASN A 118 1.81 -2.53 -8.69
C ASN A 118 2.07 -1.05 -8.34
N VAL A 119 2.47 -0.76 -7.10
CA VAL A 119 2.68 0.60 -6.59
C VAL A 119 4.00 1.16 -7.11
N PHE A 120 5.05 0.32 -7.15
CA PHE A 120 6.37 0.70 -7.66
C PHE A 120 6.63 0.11 -9.05
N PRO A 121 7.37 0.80 -9.94
CA PRO A 121 7.84 0.24 -11.21
C PRO A 121 8.68 -1.01 -10.98
N ARG A 122 8.55 -2.04 -11.83
CA ARG A 122 9.20 -3.35 -11.61
C ARG A 122 10.73 -3.28 -11.61
N GLU A 123 11.27 -2.32 -12.34
CA GLU A 123 12.69 -2.09 -12.51
C GLU A 123 13.28 -1.22 -11.38
N SER A 124 12.46 -0.71 -10.46
CA SER A 124 12.94 0.15 -9.36
C SER A 124 13.56 -0.66 -8.23
N ALA A 125 14.55 -0.05 -7.56
CA ALA A 125 15.15 -0.61 -6.36
C ALA A 125 14.09 -0.86 -5.25
N SER A 126 13.11 0.04 -5.15
CA SER A 126 12.02 -0.02 -4.17
C SER A 126 11.08 -1.20 -4.44
N TYR A 127 10.80 -1.53 -5.71
CA TYR A 127 10.08 -2.76 -6.05
C TYR A 127 10.87 -4.00 -5.65
N SER A 128 12.15 -4.08 -6.04
CA SER A 128 13.02 -5.22 -5.69
C SER A 128 13.10 -5.44 -4.17
N SER A 129 13.26 -4.36 -3.41
CA SER A 129 13.27 -4.39 -1.94
C SER A 129 11.94 -4.88 -1.37
N MET A 130 10.81 -4.31 -1.83
CA MET A 130 9.48 -4.69 -1.39
C MET A 130 9.17 -6.17 -1.63
N VAL A 131 9.46 -6.68 -2.84
CA VAL A 131 9.16 -8.08 -3.15
C VAL A 131 10.12 -9.04 -2.44
N LYS A 132 11.36 -8.62 -2.16
CA LYS A 132 12.29 -9.39 -1.30
C LYS A 132 11.76 -9.51 0.13
N GLU A 133 11.33 -8.41 0.74
CA GLU A 133 10.73 -8.41 2.08
C GLU A 133 9.44 -9.24 2.11
N TYR A 134 8.62 -9.16 1.05
CA TYR A 134 7.43 -10.00 0.94
C TYR A 134 7.80 -11.50 0.85
N GLY A 135 8.84 -11.85 0.09
CA GLY A 135 9.39 -13.21 0.06
C GLY A 135 9.79 -13.71 1.44
N PHE A 136 10.48 -12.87 2.22
CA PHE A 136 10.83 -13.19 3.61
C PHE A 136 9.59 -13.42 4.49
N HIS A 137 8.58 -12.56 4.38
CA HIS A 137 7.32 -12.72 5.10
C HIS A 137 6.57 -14.01 4.72
N LEU A 138 6.60 -14.41 3.45
CA LEU A 138 6.03 -15.68 2.99
C LEU A 138 6.81 -16.89 3.51
N GLU A 139 8.15 -16.80 3.56
CA GLU A 139 9.00 -17.84 4.12
C GLU A 139 8.71 -18.06 5.60
N LEU A 140 8.54 -16.98 6.39
CA LEU A 140 8.14 -17.05 7.80
C LEU A 140 6.76 -17.70 8.00
N LYS A 141 5.86 -17.59 7.01
CA LYS A 141 4.56 -18.26 7.00
C LYS A 141 4.61 -19.71 6.49
N GLY A 142 5.79 -20.24 6.15
CA GLY A 142 5.96 -21.58 5.59
C GLY A 142 5.60 -21.70 4.10
N ARG A 143 5.27 -20.60 3.42
CA ARG A 143 4.90 -20.58 1.99
C ARG A 143 6.16 -20.46 1.12
N SER A 144 7.05 -21.44 1.23
CA SER A 144 8.39 -21.38 0.63
C SER A 144 8.39 -21.34 -0.90
N GLU A 145 7.44 -21.97 -1.59
CA GLU A 145 7.36 -21.88 -3.06
C GLU A 145 7.01 -20.45 -3.52
N GLU A 146 6.05 -19.81 -2.86
CA GLU A 146 5.67 -18.44 -3.18
C GLU A 146 6.76 -17.45 -2.80
N ALA A 147 7.46 -17.69 -1.69
CA ALA A 147 8.66 -16.94 -1.32
C ALA A 147 9.74 -17.04 -2.41
N ALA A 148 9.95 -18.23 -2.98
CA ALA A 148 10.90 -18.43 -4.07
C ALA A 148 10.57 -17.59 -5.31
N VAL A 149 9.28 -17.53 -5.68
CA VAL A 149 8.80 -16.66 -6.78
C VAL A 149 9.05 -15.18 -6.47
N MET A 150 8.83 -14.74 -5.23
CA MET A 150 9.09 -13.35 -4.85
C MET A 150 10.58 -13.01 -4.86
N TYR A 151 11.44 -13.90 -4.36
CA TYR A 151 12.89 -13.72 -4.41
C TYR A 151 13.43 -13.69 -5.85
N GLU A 152 12.88 -14.50 -6.74
CA GLU A 152 13.19 -14.43 -8.17
C GLU A 152 12.82 -13.05 -8.75
N ARG A 153 11.62 -12.54 -8.45
CA ARG A 153 11.20 -11.19 -8.88
C ARG A 153 12.09 -10.10 -8.30
N ALA A 154 12.64 -10.30 -7.11
CA ALA A 154 13.59 -9.37 -6.49
C ALA A 154 14.98 -9.40 -7.15
N GLY A 155 15.28 -10.39 -8.01
CA GLY A 155 16.64 -10.68 -8.45
C GLY A 155 17.52 -11.35 -7.37
N SER A 156 16.92 -11.79 -6.25
CA SER A 156 17.60 -12.48 -5.14
C SER A 156 17.66 -13.99 -5.39
N ALA A 157 18.50 -14.39 -6.34
CA ALA A 157 18.50 -15.76 -6.84
C ALA A 157 18.93 -16.81 -5.82
N GLU A 158 19.85 -16.50 -4.91
CA GLU A 158 20.32 -17.44 -3.89
C GLU A 158 19.21 -17.82 -2.92
N GLU A 159 18.49 -16.83 -2.41
CA GLU A 159 17.33 -17.03 -1.56
C GLU A 159 16.21 -17.77 -2.30
N GLY A 160 15.97 -17.42 -3.57
CA GLY A 160 14.99 -18.12 -4.41
C GLY A 160 15.33 -19.60 -4.60
N ILE A 161 16.58 -19.91 -4.94
CA ILE A 161 17.07 -21.29 -5.07
C ILE A 161 16.93 -22.05 -3.75
N ARG A 162 17.33 -21.44 -2.62
CA ARG A 162 17.19 -22.06 -1.29
C ARG A 162 15.74 -22.45 -1.01
N CYS A 163 14.79 -21.54 -1.30
CA CYS A 163 13.38 -21.82 -1.11
C CYS A 163 12.85 -22.93 -2.03
N TRP A 164 13.24 -22.94 -3.31
CA TRP A 164 12.87 -24.03 -4.24
C TRP A 164 13.40 -25.39 -3.81
N VAL A 165 14.64 -25.43 -3.31
CA VAL A 165 15.25 -26.68 -2.83
C VAL A 165 14.54 -27.18 -1.56
N LYS A 166 14.22 -26.28 -0.63
CA LYS A 166 13.49 -26.60 0.60
C LYS A 166 12.15 -27.29 0.35
N THR A 167 11.49 -26.99 -0.77
CA THR A 167 10.18 -27.60 -1.13
C THR A 167 10.31 -28.80 -2.07
N GLY A 168 11.53 -29.19 -2.46
CA GLY A 168 11.76 -30.27 -3.42
C GLY A 168 11.47 -29.90 -4.89
N ALA A 169 11.17 -28.62 -5.17
CA ALA A 169 10.87 -28.10 -6.49
C ALA A 169 12.14 -27.85 -7.33
N TRP A 170 12.89 -28.93 -7.59
CA TRP A 170 14.20 -28.91 -8.26
C TRP A 170 14.20 -28.21 -9.64
N ARG A 171 13.08 -28.28 -10.39
CA ARG A 171 12.94 -27.60 -11.69
C ARG A 171 13.05 -26.08 -11.55
N GLY A 172 12.44 -25.52 -10.50
CA GLY A 172 12.53 -24.09 -10.18
C GLY A 172 13.96 -23.68 -9.83
N ALA A 173 14.62 -24.47 -8.97
CA ALA A 173 16.01 -24.25 -8.58
C ALA A 173 16.98 -24.29 -9.78
N LEU A 174 16.87 -25.30 -10.65
CA LEU A 174 17.72 -25.43 -11.84
C LEU A 174 17.50 -24.29 -12.85
N ARG A 175 16.24 -23.91 -13.09
CA ARG A 175 15.91 -22.81 -13.98
C ARG A 175 16.56 -21.50 -13.52
N LEU A 176 16.44 -21.19 -12.24
CA LEU A 176 17.00 -19.97 -11.66
C LEU A 176 18.54 -20.01 -11.61
N ALA A 177 19.13 -21.17 -11.28
CA ALA A 177 20.58 -21.37 -11.32
C ALA A 177 21.18 -21.16 -12.72
N LYS A 178 20.47 -21.63 -13.76
CA LYS A 178 20.89 -21.42 -15.16
C LYS A 178 20.83 -19.94 -15.56
N GLN A 179 19.80 -19.20 -15.16
CA GLN A 179 19.64 -17.77 -15.47
C GLN A 179 20.76 -16.91 -14.87
N MET A 180 21.28 -17.28 -13.70
CA MET A 180 22.39 -16.58 -13.04
C MET A 180 23.78 -17.01 -13.51
N ASN A 181 23.85 -17.88 -14.53
CA ASN A 181 25.10 -18.42 -15.06
C ASN A 181 25.99 -19.01 -13.95
N TYR A 182 25.39 -19.67 -12.94
CA TYR A 182 26.15 -20.39 -11.93
C TYR A 182 27.00 -21.43 -12.65
N GLY A 183 28.33 -21.27 -12.58
CA GLY A 183 29.25 -22.29 -13.07
C GLY A 183 28.89 -23.67 -12.52
N THR A 184 29.10 -24.71 -13.31
CA THR A 184 28.69 -26.11 -13.08
C THR A 184 28.91 -26.59 -11.64
N VAL A 185 29.99 -26.15 -11.00
CA VAL A 185 30.37 -26.48 -9.61
C VAL A 185 29.36 -25.99 -8.56
N ARG A 186 28.79 -24.79 -8.71
CA ARG A 186 27.82 -24.24 -7.74
C ARG A 186 26.43 -24.84 -7.93
N ALA A 187 26.03 -25.15 -9.18
CA ALA A 187 24.78 -25.84 -9.47
C ALA A 187 24.73 -27.28 -8.91
N HIS A 188 25.87 -27.99 -8.94
CA HIS A 188 25.99 -29.31 -8.31
C HIS A 188 25.87 -29.27 -6.77
N ARG A 189 26.35 -28.21 -6.12
CA ARG A 189 26.25 -28.09 -4.65
C ARG A 189 24.81 -27.87 -4.18
N VAL A 190 24.02 -27.13 -4.96
CA VAL A 190 22.59 -26.89 -4.73
C VAL A 190 21.77 -28.19 -4.82
N THR A 191 22.13 -29.07 -5.76
CA THR A 191 21.41 -30.34 -5.97
C THR A 191 21.84 -31.44 -4.99
N HIS A 192 23.10 -31.45 -4.53
CA HIS A 192 23.58 -32.47 -3.60
C HIS A 192 23.30 -32.21 -2.11
N GLN A 193 23.09 -30.96 -1.68
CA GLN A 193 22.91 -30.66 -0.24
C GLN A 193 21.59 -31.18 0.36
N TYR A 194 20.62 -31.64 -0.44
CA TYR A 194 19.26 -31.89 0.05
C TYR A 194 18.60 -33.18 -0.48
N HIS A 195 19.41 -34.11 -1.04
CA HIS A 195 18.98 -35.48 -1.37
C HIS A 195 19.30 -36.49 -0.25
N ARG A 196 19.22 -36.07 1.03
CA ARG A 196 19.26 -36.98 2.18
C ARG A 196 17.99 -36.87 2.99
#